data_AF-A0A249JKC8-F1
#
_entry.id   AF-A0A249JKC8-F1
#
_cell.length_a   1.000
_cell.length_b   1.000
_cell.length_c   1.000
_cell.angle_alpha   90.00
_cell.angle_beta   90.00
_cell.angle_gamma   90.00
#
_symmetry.space_group_name_H-M   'P 1'
#
loop_
_entity.id
_entity.type
_entity.pdbx_description
1 polymer ?
#
loop_
_entity_poly.entity_id
_entity_poly.type
_entity_poly.pdbx_seq_one_letter_code
_entity_poly.pdbx_strand_id
1 'polypeptide(L)'
;EIISVKSGSKTLKDACNAAMRDWSSSYSYSHYMIGTVAGPHPYPTIVKEYQKIIGKETKQQILLNDNILPDYVIACIGGGSNAIGMFSSFINKKSVKLIGVEPAGLGLNTGKHGAPIHEGKLGIYFGMKSYLMQNNDGQIKKSWSVSAGLDFPSVG
;
A
#
# COMPACT_ATOMS: atom_id res chain seq x y z
N GLU A 1 -6.87 12.16 -19.84
CA GLU A 1 -8.35 12.19 -19.68
C GLU A 1 -8.70 11.66 -18.29
N ILE A 2 -9.81 12.10 -17.69
CA ILE A 2 -10.31 11.56 -16.41
C ILE A 2 -11.49 10.64 -16.71
N ILE A 3 -11.36 9.35 -16.44
CA ILE A 3 -12.40 8.35 -16.68
C ILE A 3 -13.01 7.94 -15.33
N SER A 4 -14.25 8.37 -15.07
CA SER A 4 -14.95 8.05 -13.82
C SER A 4 -15.45 6.61 -13.79
N VAL A 5 -15.00 5.82 -12.80
CA VAL A 5 -15.48 4.44 -12.60
C VAL A 5 -16.77 4.44 -11.78
N LYS A 6 -17.88 4.04 -12.41
CA LYS A 6 -19.22 4.02 -11.80
C LYS A 6 -19.63 2.64 -11.25
N SER A 7 -18.82 1.60 -11.47
CA SER A 7 -19.06 0.24 -11.01
C SER A 7 -18.55 0.01 -9.58
N GLY A 8 -19.05 -1.04 -8.92
CA GLY A 8 -18.55 -1.49 -7.63
C GLY A 8 -18.79 -0.51 -6.48
N SER A 9 -17.79 -0.36 -5.61
CA SER A 9 -17.78 0.59 -4.49
C SER A 9 -17.53 2.03 -4.90
N LYS A 10 -17.11 2.28 -6.15
CA LYS A 10 -16.71 3.59 -6.70
C LYS A 10 -15.54 4.20 -5.92
N THR A 11 -14.61 3.35 -5.51
CA THR A 11 -13.39 3.74 -4.77
C THR A 11 -12.13 3.25 -5.50
N LEU A 12 -10.96 3.42 -4.87
CA LEU A 12 -9.65 3.09 -5.43
C LEU A 12 -9.59 1.65 -5.98
N LYS A 13 -10.19 0.69 -5.28
CA LYS A 13 -10.24 -0.72 -5.71
C LYS A 13 -10.82 -0.87 -7.12
N ASP A 14 -11.93 -0.17 -7.40
CA ASP A 14 -12.64 -0.28 -8.67
C ASP A 14 -11.88 0.44 -9.78
N ALA A 15 -11.22 1.56 -9.46
CA ALA A 15 -10.31 2.25 -10.37
C ALA A 15 -9.12 1.37 -10.77
N CYS A 16 -8.49 0.67 -9.81
CA CYS A 16 -7.41 -0.29 -10.09
C CYS A 16 -7.84 -1.41 -11.03
N ASN A 17 -9.04 -1.98 -10.80
CA ASN A 17 -9.58 -3.04 -11.66
C ASN A 17 -9.87 -2.55 -13.08
N ALA A 18 -10.42 -1.34 -13.22
CA ALA A 18 -10.66 -0.73 -14.52
C ALA A 18 -9.36 -0.47 -15.28
N ALA A 19 -8.34 0.08 -14.60
CA ALA A 19 -7.04 0.38 -15.19
C ALA A 19 -6.29 -0.89 -15.65
N MET A 20 -6.30 -1.97 -14.86
CA MET A 20 -5.71 -3.24 -15.29
C MET A 20 -6.44 -3.84 -16.49
N ARG A 21 -7.78 -3.70 -16.55
CA ARG A 21 -8.56 -4.18 -17.70
C ARG A 21 -8.22 -3.42 -18.97
N ASP A 22 -8.13 -2.09 -18.90
CA ASP A 22 -7.63 -1.28 -20.02
C ASP A 22 -6.25 -1.78 -20.45
N TRP A 23 -5.30 -1.84 -19.52
CA TRP A 23 -3.93 -2.23 -19.82
C TRP A 23 -3.83 -3.62 -20.48
N SER A 24 -4.67 -4.58 -20.09
CA SER A 24 -4.71 -5.90 -20.72
C SER A 24 -5.03 -5.86 -22.23
N SER A 25 -5.68 -4.81 -22.70
CA SER A 25 -6.02 -4.58 -24.11
C SER A 25 -5.14 -3.55 -24.82
N SER A 26 -4.35 -2.75 -24.08
CA SER A 26 -3.58 -1.61 -24.59
C SER A 26 -2.07 -1.68 -24.33
N TYR A 27 -1.57 -2.76 -23.71
CA TYR A 27 -0.17 -2.87 -23.24
C TYR A 27 0.91 -2.65 -24.31
N SER A 28 0.59 -2.82 -25.61
CA SER A 28 1.55 -2.61 -26.70
C SER A 28 1.90 -1.15 -26.93
N TYR A 29 1.05 -0.22 -26.48
CA TYR A 29 1.25 1.23 -26.62
C TYR A 29 0.96 2.02 -25.34
N SER A 30 0.61 1.36 -24.24
CA SER A 30 0.31 1.98 -22.94
C SER A 30 1.08 1.34 -21.80
N HIS A 31 1.70 2.17 -20.96
CA HIS A 31 2.33 1.73 -19.72
C HIS A 31 1.37 1.92 -18.54
N TYR A 32 1.06 0.84 -17.81
CA TYR A 32 0.29 0.96 -16.58
C TYR A 32 1.17 1.47 -15.44
N MET A 33 0.99 2.75 -15.09
CA MET A 33 1.70 3.41 -14.00
C MET A 33 0.98 3.18 -12.67
N ILE A 34 1.26 2.05 -12.03
CA ILE A 34 0.68 1.72 -10.71
C ILE A 34 1.12 2.73 -9.65
N GLY A 35 0.20 3.13 -8.77
CA GLY A 35 0.42 4.20 -7.79
C GLY A 35 0.96 3.75 -6.43
N THR A 36 1.22 2.46 -6.21
CA THR A 36 1.65 1.95 -4.89
C THR A 36 2.50 0.70 -4.99
N VAL A 37 3.08 0.26 -3.87
CA VAL A 37 4.01 -0.89 -3.79
C VAL A 37 3.28 -2.25 -3.79
N ALA A 38 2.14 -2.33 -4.46
CA ALA A 38 1.35 -3.54 -4.59
C ALA A 38 1.39 -4.02 -6.05
N GLY A 39 0.62 -5.06 -6.35
CA GLY A 39 0.48 -5.56 -7.72
C GLY A 39 1.46 -6.69 -8.04
N PRO A 40 1.41 -7.21 -9.27
CA PRO A 40 2.33 -8.24 -9.72
C PRO A 40 3.77 -7.72 -9.78
N HIS A 41 4.73 -8.63 -9.64
CA HIS A 41 6.11 -8.32 -10.04
C HIS A 41 6.13 -7.80 -11.50
N PRO A 42 6.91 -6.76 -11.83
CA PRO A 42 7.96 -6.11 -11.04
C PRO A 42 7.54 -4.88 -10.22
N TYR A 43 6.24 -4.54 -10.18
CA TYR A 43 5.78 -3.27 -9.64
C TYR A 43 6.19 -2.99 -8.19
N PRO A 44 6.03 -3.92 -7.21
CA PRO A 44 6.48 -3.67 -5.85
C PRO A 44 7.98 -3.35 -5.76
N THR A 45 8.82 -3.99 -6.59
CA THR A 45 10.26 -3.72 -6.61
C THR A 45 10.54 -2.33 -7.17
N ILE A 46 9.96 -1.99 -8.33
CA ILE A 46 10.16 -0.68 -8.97
C ILE A 46 9.71 0.46 -8.04
N VAL A 47 8.51 0.35 -7.48
CA VAL A 47 7.95 1.41 -6.63
C VAL A 47 8.77 1.59 -5.35
N LYS A 48 9.20 0.50 -4.70
CA LYS A 48 10.12 0.57 -3.57
C LYS A 48 11.42 1.29 -3.95
N GLU A 49 12.03 0.91 -5.07
CA GLU A 49 13.30 1.49 -5.51
C GLU A 49 13.20 2.98 -5.82
N TYR A 50 12.06 3.44 -6.33
CA TYR A 50 11.81 4.87 -6.55
C TYR A 50 11.44 5.63 -5.28
N GLN A 51 10.82 4.97 -4.30
CA GLN A 51 10.44 5.60 -3.02
C GLN A 51 11.55 5.58 -1.96
N LYS A 52 12.59 4.73 -2.10
CA LYS A 52 13.68 4.59 -1.11
C LYS A 52 14.42 5.88 -0.79
N ILE A 53 14.30 6.89 -1.65
CA ILE A 53 14.92 8.21 -1.45
C ILE A 53 14.44 8.84 -0.14
N ILE A 54 13.17 8.63 0.24
CA ILE A 54 12.59 9.13 1.48
C ILE A 54 13.44 8.70 2.68
N GLY A 55 13.61 7.39 2.88
CA GLY A 55 14.39 6.88 4.01
C GLY A 55 15.87 7.25 3.92
N LYS A 56 16.43 7.39 2.71
CA LYS A 56 17.84 7.82 2.53
C LYS A 56 18.04 9.25 3.04
N GLU A 57 17.19 10.17 2.60
CA GLU A 57 17.25 11.57 3.01
C GLU A 57 16.95 11.72 4.50
N THR A 58 15.90 11.04 5.01
CA THR A 58 15.58 11.07 6.45
C THR A 58 16.75 10.59 7.31
N LYS A 59 17.41 9.49 6.93
CA LYS A 59 18.58 9.00 7.66
C LYS A 59 19.74 10.00 7.62
N GLN A 60 20.00 10.62 6.46
CA GLN A 60 21.05 11.63 6.33
C GLN A 60 20.74 12.85 7.21
N GLN A 61 19.51 13.34 7.18
CA GLN A 61 19.08 14.52 7.95
C GLN A 61 19.19 14.28 9.46
N ILE A 62 18.71 13.14 9.98
CA ILE A 62 18.77 12.83 11.42
C ILE A 62 20.24 12.68 11.88
N LEU A 63 21.09 12.02 11.08
CA LEU A 63 22.51 11.92 11.42
C LEU A 63 23.23 13.27 11.38
N LEU A 64 22.85 14.18 10.49
CA LEU A 64 23.42 15.52 10.43
C LEU A 64 23.00 16.40 11.63
N ASN A 65 21.76 16.26 12.08
CA ASN A 65 21.23 17.11 13.15
C ASN A 65 21.59 16.58 14.54
N ASP A 66 21.41 15.27 14.77
CA ASP A 66 21.46 14.69 16.11
C ASP A 66 22.58 13.65 16.27
N ASN A 67 23.24 13.27 15.17
CA ASN A 67 24.30 12.25 15.11
C ASN A 67 23.90 10.89 15.76
N ILE A 68 22.60 10.61 15.79
CA ILE A 68 22.01 9.35 16.27
C ILE A 68 21.01 8.84 15.25
N LEU A 69 20.64 7.56 15.34
CA LEU A 69 19.49 7.01 14.60
C LEU A 69 18.22 7.23 15.41
N PRO A 70 17.04 7.38 14.77
CA PRO A 70 15.79 7.47 15.49
C PRO A 70 15.44 6.15 16.18
N ASP A 71 14.75 6.19 17.31
CA ASP A 71 14.21 4.99 17.96
C ASP A 71 13.09 4.35 17.13
N TYR A 72 12.30 5.18 16.45
CA TYR A 72 11.13 4.78 15.67
C TYR A 72 11.09 5.51 14.33
N VAL A 73 10.67 4.81 13.28
CA VAL A 73 10.14 5.43 12.06
C VAL A 73 8.72 4.95 11.83
N ILE A 74 7.83 5.88 11.53
CA ILE A 74 6.38 5.64 11.51
C ILE A 74 5.82 6.12 10.17
N ALA A 75 4.99 5.30 9.53
CA ALA A 75 4.36 5.65 8.26
C ALA A 75 3.00 4.97 8.11
N CYS A 76 2.06 5.63 7.41
CA CYS A 76 0.74 5.07 7.14
C CYS A 76 0.80 4.02 6.01
N ILE A 77 -0.04 3.00 6.12
CA ILE A 77 -0.11 1.88 5.18
C ILE A 77 -1.52 1.82 4.59
N GLY A 78 -1.62 2.29 3.34
CA GLY A 78 -2.65 1.84 2.39
C GLY A 78 -2.08 0.71 1.56
N GLY A 79 -1.63 1.00 0.34
CA GLY A 79 -0.84 0.05 -0.45
C GLY A 79 0.63 -0.10 0.01
N GLY A 80 1.18 0.87 0.75
CA GLY A 80 2.49 0.75 1.45
C GLY A 80 3.68 1.51 0.86
N SER A 81 3.52 2.23 -0.26
CA SER A 81 4.65 2.84 -1.00
C SER A 81 5.46 3.88 -0.21
N ASN A 82 4.79 4.78 0.50
CA ASN A 82 5.46 5.77 1.35
C ASN A 82 6.20 5.08 2.51
N ALA A 83 5.56 4.08 3.13
CA ALA A 83 6.09 3.38 4.29
C ALA A 83 7.34 2.59 3.93
N ILE A 84 7.31 1.79 2.85
CA ILE A 84 8.51 1.06 2.43
C ILE A 84 9.64 1.98 1.97
N GLY A 85 9.30 3.15 1.40
CA GLY A 85 10.28 4.18 1.04
C GLY A 85 10.98 4.77 2.26
N MET A 86 10.24 5.03 3.34
CA MET A 86 10.80 5.42 4.63
C MET A 86 11.63 4.29 5.24
N PHE A 87 11.07 3.09 5.30
CA PHE A 87 11.67 1.95 6.01
C PHE A 87 12.92 1.38 5.32
N SER A 88 13.09 1.56 4.01
CA SER A 88 14.16 0.93 3.24
C SER A 88 15.56 1.19 3.79
N SER A 89 15.82 2.38 4.34
CA SER A 89 17.14 2.76 4.88
C SER A 89 17.37 2.28 6.32
N PHE A 90 16.32 1.81 6.99
CA PHE A 90 16.31 1.41 8.39
C PHE A 90 16.05 -0.09 8.59
N ILE A 91 15.67 -0.85 7.56
CA ILE A 91 15.29 -2.28 7.67
C ILE A 91 16.37 -3.17 8.30
N ASN A 92 17.64 -2.83 8.10
CA ASN A 92 18.79 -3.56 8.66
C ASN A 92 19.33 -2.92 9.96
N LYS A 93 18.63 -1.94 10.53
CA LYS A 93 19.04 -1.20 11.72
C LYS A 93 18.22 -1.67 12.92
N LYS A 94 18.73 -2.67 13.63
CA LYS A 94 18.04 -3.32 14.77
C LYS A 94 17.64 -2.35 15.91
N SER A 95 18.35 -1.22 16.03
CA SER A 95 18.03 -0.17 17.00
C SER A 95 16.80 0.66 16.63
N VAL A 96 16.37 0.62 15.36
CA VAL A 96 15.26 1.42 14.84
C VAL A 96 14.03 0.54 14.67
N LYS A 97 12.96 0.87 15.39
CA LYS A 97 11.68 0.18 15.27
C LYS A 97 10.87 0.77 14.12
N LEU A 98 10.29 -0.11 13.29
CA LEU A 98 9.49 0.28 12.13
C LEU A 98 8.01 0.09 12.46
N ILE A 99 7.22 1.16 12.41
CA ILE A 99 5.79 1.13 12.74
C ILE A 99 4.96 1.52 11.51
N GLY A 100 4.21 0.54 10.99
CA GLY A 100 3.19 0.74 9.98
C GLY A 100 1.82 1.00 10.60
N VAL A 101 1.09 1.98 10.09
CA VAL A 101 -0.24 2.36 10.61
C VAL A 101 -1.31 2.17 9.55
N GLU A 102 -2.15 1.15 9.71
CA GLU A 102 -3.32 0.89 8.85
C GLU A 102 -4.56 1.67 9.34
N PRO A 103 -5.50 2.03 8.45
CA PRO A 103 -6.74 2.70 8.86
C PRO A 103 -7.70 1.77 9.60
N ALA A 104 -7.96 2.07 10.87
CA ALA A 104 -8.98 1.38 11.67
C ALA A 104 -10.43 1.78 11.31
N GLY A 105 -10.62 2.76 10.43
CA GLY A 105 -11.94 3.17 9.95
C GLY A 105 -12.88 3.61 11.07
N LEU A 106 -14.09 3.02 11.12
CA LEU A 106 -15.06 3.25 12.22
C LEU A 106 -14.79 2.35 13.45
N GLY A 107 -13.65 1.67 13.49
CA GLY A 107 -13.28 0.68 14.49
C GLY A 107 -13.13 -0.71 13.87
N LEU A 108 -12.09 -1.45 14.27
CA LEU A 108 -11.79 -2.80 13.74
C LEU A 108 -12.96 -3.77 13.93
N ASN A 109 -13.60 -3.72 15.11
CA ASN A 109 -14.76 -4.54 15.47
C ASN A 109 -16.00 -4.29 14.60
N THR A 110 -16.06 -3.19 13.85
CA THR A 110 -17.21 -2.87 13.00
C THR A 110 -17.15 -3.55 11.62
N GLY A 111 -15.97 -4.08 11.24
CA GLY A 111 -15.69 -4.55 9.88
C GLY A 111 -15.59 -3.42 8.84
N LYS A 112 -15.74 -2.14 9.23
CA LYS A 112 -15.58 -0.95 8.38
C LYS A 112 -14.22 -0.31 8.65
N HIS A 113 -13.18 -0.96 8.16
CA HIS A 113 -11.78 -0.54 8.27
C HIS A 113 -11.00 -0.93 6.98
N GLY A 114 -9.74 -0.56 6.88
CA GLY A 114 -8.83 -0.93 5.79
C GLY A 114 -7.53 -1.49 6.35
N ALA A 115 -7.64 -2.49 7.24
CA ALA A 115 -6.52 -3.03 8.01
C ALA A 115 -6.25 -4.51 7.67
N PRO A 116 -5.84 -4.83 6.43
CA PRO A 116 -5.61 -6.19 5.98
C PRO A 116 -4.45 -6.90 6.70
N ILE A 117 -3.42 -6.21 7.19
CA ILE A 117 -2.35 -6.85 7.97
C ILE A 117 -2.90 -7.30 9.34
N HIS A 118 -3.67 -6.44 10.00
CA HIS A 118 -4.20 -6.74 11.35
C HIS A 118 -5.35 -7.77 11.34
N GLU A 119 -6.33 -7.60 10.45
CA GLU A 119 -7.61 -8.35 10.47
C GLU A 119 -7.83 -9.22 9.23
N GLY A 120 -6.92 -9.14 8.25
CA GLY A 120 -7.03 -9.88 6.99
C GLY A 120 -6.44 -11.28 7.05
N LYS A 121 -6.43 -11.94 5.89
CA LYS A 121 -5.82 -13.26 5.69
C LYS A 121 -5.02 -13.24 4.40
N LEU A 122 -3.99 -14.08 4.30
CA LEU A 122 -3.28 -14.29 3.05
C LEU A 122 -4.23 -14.78 1.96
N GLY A 123 -4.08 -14.23 0.77
CA GLY A 123 -4.81 -14.66 -0.42
C GLY A 123 -4.18 -14.09 -1.68
N ILE A 124 -4.85 -14.30 -2.81
CA ILE A 124 -4.37 -13.83 -4.11
C ILE A 124 -5.36 -12.81 -4.65
N TYR A 125 -4.89 -11.59 -4.83
CA TYR A 125 -5.67 -10.46 -5.33
C TYR A 125 -4.73 -9.48 -6.04
N PHE A 126 -5.25 -8.75 -7.03
CA PHE A 126 -4.51 -7.69 -7.70
C PHE A 126 -3.12 -8.13 -8.24
N GLY A 127 -3.01 -9.38 -8.72
CA GLY A 127 -1.77 -9.92 -9.28
C GLY A 127 -0.69 -10.31 -8.25
N MET A 128 -1.00 -10.31 -6.96
CA MET A 128 -0.05 -10.66 -5.89
C MET A 128 -0.64 -11.62 -4.86
N LYS A 129 0.24 -12.34 -4.15
CA LYS A 129 -0.12 -13.06 -2.92
C LYS A 129 0.26 -12.18 -1.73
N SER A 130 -0.74 -11.68 -1.01
CA SER A 130 -0.54 -10.77 0.13
C SER A 130 -1.67 -10.91 1.15
N TYR A 131 -1.59 -10.16 2.24
CA TYR A 131 -2.70 -10.01 3.18
C TYR A 131 -3.81 -9.17 2.56
N LEU A 132 -5.04 -9.65 2.69
CA LEU A 132 -6.23 -8.95 2.25
C LEU A 132 -7.46 -9.26 3.10
N MET A 133 -8.41 -8.34 3.08
CA MET A 133 -9.71 -8.49 3.71
C MET A 133 -10.62 -9.34 2.83
N GLN A 134 -10.96 -10.54 3.29
CA GLN A 134 -11.81 -11.50 2.56
C GLN A 134 -12.79 -12.21 3.51
N ASN A 135 -13.88 -12.76 2.96
CA ASN A 135 -14.81 -13.62 3.69
C ASN A 135 -14.33 -15.09 3.67
N ASN A 136 -15.11 -16.00 4.26
CA ASN A 136 -14.74 -17.42 4.35
C ASN A 136 -14.71 -18.13 2.99
N ASP A 137 -15.41 -17.60 2.00
CA ASP A 137 -15.43 -18.12 0.63
C ASP A 137 -14.33 -17.51 -0.26
N GLY A 138 -13.44 -16.69 0.32
CA GLY A 138 -12.37 -15.98 -0.40
C GLY A 138 -12.83 -14.76 -1.19
N GLN A 139 -14.07 -14.30 -1.01
CA GLN A 139 -14.57 -13.08 -1.66
C GLN A 139 -13.96 -11.84 -1.01
N ILE A 140 -13.46 -10.93 -1.84
CA ILE A 140 -12.82 -9.68 -1.42
C ILE A 140 -13.85 -8.79 -0.71
N LYS A 141 -13.58 -8.48 0.56
CA LYS A 141 -14.40 -7.54 1.33
C LYS A 141 -14.15 -6.11 0.88
N LYS A 142 -15.14 -5.24 1.12
CA LYS A 142 -14.96 -3.80 0.98
C LYS A 142 -14.18 -3.30 2.19
N SER A 143 -13.12 -2.53 1.94
CA SER A 143 -12.48 -1.71 2.96
C SER A 143 -13.33 -0.46 3.24
N TRP A 144 -12.99 0.24 4.33
CA TRP A 144 -13.50 1.57 4.60
C TRP A 144 -12.46 2.42 5.32
N SER A 145 -12.32 3.67 4.89
CA SER A 145 -11.54 4.69 5.56
C SER A 145 -12.11 6.06 5.20
N VAL A 146 -12.06 7.02 6.12
CA VAL A 146 -12.34 8.43 5.80
C VAL A 146 -11.30 8.99 4.82
N SER A 147 -10.07 8.47 4.87
CA SER A 147 -8.99 8.81 3.93
C SER A 147 -9.01 7.86 2.75
N ALA A 148 -9.36 8.39 1.56
CA ALA A 148 -9.45 7.62 0.32
C ALA A 148 -8.14 6.92 -0.05
N GLY A 149 -6.98 7.52 0.26
CA GLY A 149 -5.66 6.93 -0.03
C GLY A 149 -5.33 5.69 0.81
N LEU A 150 -6.09 5.44 1.88
CA LEU A 150 -5.95 4.27 2.74
C LEU A 150 -7.11 3.26 2.57
N ASP A 151 -8.13 3.59 1.77
CA ASP A 151 -9.28 2.72 1.52
C ASP A 151 -8.95 1.64 0.48
N PHE A 152 -8.11 0.69 0.87
CA PHE A 152 -7.68 -0.44 0.04
C PHE A 152 -7.76 -1.75 0.86
N PRO A 153 -8.38 -2.83 0.34
CA PRO A 153 -8.64 -4.04 1.11
C PRO A 153 -7.45 -5.01 1.15
N SER A 154 -6.25 -4.58 0.75
CA SER A 154 -5.04 -5.41 0.66
C SER A 154 -3.82 -4.54 0.97
N VAL A 155 -2.65 -5.14 1.09
CA VAL A 155 -1.37 -4.40 1.21
C VAL A 155 -0.33 -4.97 0.25
N GLY A 156 0.66 -4.16 -0.15
CA GLY A 156 1.80 -4.55 -0.96
C GLY A 156 2.98 -5.12 -0.18
#